data_AF-A0A081B1K1-F1
#
_entry.id   AF-A0A081B1K1-F1
#
_cell.length_a   1.000
_cell.length_b   1.000
_cell.length_c   1.000
_cell.angle_alpha   90.00
_cell.angle_beta   90.00
_cell.angle_gamma   90.00
#
_symmetry.space_group_name_H-M   'P 1'
#
loop_
_entity.id
_entity.type
_entity.pdbx_description
1 polymer ?
#
loop_
_entity_poly.entity_id
_entity_poly.type
_entity_poly.pdbx_seq_one_letter_code
_entity_poly.pdbx_strand_id
1 'polypeptide(L)'
;MDPPAPGPVGTEATSCQPPTQLTVTGKRKATCDEAYTTADNAATSRNITGSTDTGDNRLNVGSDMQRRSFSSWQAFEAYLSEYEGLTFQVMAKVQTAVARNKAIDCENSSARLIPLEWKFYAKTYECTHAGIYQARGEGKRSRQESRALDCKAQFILCVRCNGQNGEFTLCVTKTTLVHNHALSLRTFQHYPSTRLAIPNEVMDTVDVLQRSGEKSKRLLKYIRENSSCKVVGRDVHNLVARRKASESGSSTVADRLHKWVAEFANEPGNIGRVFVSTVTEKTRAMREMFKRFPEVLLIDVTHGTNVSKYKVFSFMTHDAFGHGQYVQHAVVQNEGYETLLTAIETFKKHNPDWTKVYLHEEIAHSEYGFTTWQKELLRSVICMLVYATTERAYHRHRAYLRFWVNLGSAGTEPSSTQPRHPFDVYCTNNWDNCTGMWCTYERQNVVTLGNDTNNRLESSWKQLKDVVDTFMTVDECVAAMMCYQTQMEDWFLAQAFKLSVVQHVNYDDEMNHVANVVSEYACGLIETQYDFAVKRAAYSYNEDLSGLSVV
;
A
#
# COMPACT_ATOMS: atom_id res chain seq x y z
N MET A 1 -7.55 55.70 -24.74
CA MET A 1 -8.99 55.36 -24.69
C MET A 1 -9.13 54.32 -23.60
N ASP A 2 -9.42 54.77 -22.39
CA ASP A 2 -9.68 53.89 -21.24
C ASP A 2 -11.17 53.54 -21.19
N PRO A 3 -11.54 52.28 -20.90
CA PRO A 3 -12.93 51.90 -20.66
C PRO A 3 -13.34 52.19 -19.20
N PRO A 4 -14.63 52.47 -18.94
CA PRO A 4 -15.11 52.97 -17.65
C PRO A 4 -15.39 51.85 -16.63
N ALA A 5 -15.30 52.21 -15.36
CA ALA A 5 -15.56 51.38 -14.18
C ALA A 5 -17.05 51.07 -13.96
N PRO A 6 -17.41 49.93 -13.33
CA PRO A 6 -18.73 49.71 -12.77
C PRO A 6 -18.75 49.98 -11.25
N GLY A 7 -19.74 50.77 -10.82
CA GLY A 7 -20.13 50.97 -9.41
C GLY A 7 -21.06 49.88 -8.86
N PRO A 8 -21.47 49.97 -7.58
CA PRO A 8 -21.64 48.80 -6.70
C PRO A 8 -23.10 48.34 -6.40
N VAL A 9 -23.19 47.03 -6.13
CA VAL A 9 -23.95 46.24 -5.11
C VAL A 9 -25.37 46.66 -4.68
N GLY A 10 -26.28 45.66 -4.71
CA GLY A 10 -27.48 45.57 -3.88
C GLY A 10 -27.84 44.11 -3.53
N THR A 11 -27.83 43.81 -2.23
CA THR A 11 -28.07 42.53 -1.53
C THR A 11 -29.50 42.41 -0.99
N GLU A 12 -30.02 41.18 -0.82
CA GLU A 12 -30.90 40.67 0.28
C GLU A 12 -31.30 39.20 -0.04
N ALA A 13 -30.95 38.12 0.68
CA ALA A 13 -31.13 37.69 2.09
C ALA A 13 -32.50 37.00 2.37
N THR A 14 -32.48 35.68 2.63
CA THR A 14 -33.46 34.91 3.45
C THR A 14 -32.89 33.47 3.66
N SER A 15 -32.41 33.10 4.84
CA SER A 15 -33.12 32.58 6.04
C SER A 15 -33.24 31.04 6.10
N CYS A 16 -32.74 30.51 7.23
CA CYS A 16 -32.66 29.13 7.74
C CYS A 16 -33.88 28.19 7.60
N GLN A 17 -33.64 26.88 7.39
CA GLN A 17 -33.84 25.79 8.38
C GLN A 17 -33.43 24.39 7.83
N PRO A 18 -33.04 23.42 8.68
CA PRO A 18 -32.61 22.07 8.27
C PRO A 18 -33.78 21.05 8.31
N PRO A 19 -33.91 20.10 7.37
CA PRO A 19 -34.80 18.97 7.53
C PRO A 19 -34.07 17.76 8.15
N THR A 20 -34.45 17.49 9.40
CA THR A 20 -34.86 16.20 10.00
C THR A 20 -34.19 14.90 9.53
N GLN A 21 -33.63 14.19 10.51
CA GLN A 21 -33.20 12.79 10.44
C GLN A 21 -34.31 11.86 9.92
N LEU A 22 -33.95 10.96 8.99
CA LEU A 22 -34.70 9.75 8.68
C LEU A 22 -33.74 8.55 8.73
N THR A 23 -33.93 7.76 9.77
CA THR A 23 -33.30 6.47 10.03
C THR A 23 -33.81 5.44 9.02
N VAL A 24 -32.94 4.83 8.21
CA VAL A 24 -33.25 3.58 7.50
C VAL A 24 -32.09 2.59 7.63
N THR A 25 -32.40 1.58 8.44
CA THR A 25 -31.88 0.22 8.57
C THR A 25 -31.02 -0.32 7.42
N GLY A 26 -29.73 -0.54 7.71
CA GLY A 26 -28.84 -1.34 6.87
C GLY A 26 -29.16 -2.83 6.97
N LYS A 27 -29.59 -3.45 5.87
CA LYS A 27 -29.50 -4.90 5.67
C LYS A 27 -28.13 -5.22 5.08
N ARG A 28 -27.17 -5.56 5.94
CA ARG A 28 -25.96 -6.29 5.55
C ARG A 28 -26.33 -7.78 5.48
N LYS A 29 -26.24 -8.36 4.28
CA LYS A 29 -26.26 -9.80 4.06
C LYS A 29 -24.87 -10.32 4.44
N ALA A 30 -24.83 -11.17 5.46
CA ALA A 30 -23.65 -11.83 6.00
C ALA A 30 -23.28 -13.06 5.16
N THR A 31 -21.97 -13.34 5.10
CA THR A 31 -21.27 -14.63 4.84
C THR A 31 -19.80 -14.26 4.59
N CYS A 32 -18.74 -14.79 5.20
CA CYS A 32 -18.47 -15.87 6.16
C CYS A 32 -17.20 -15.45 6.91
N ASP A 33 -17.09 -15.72 8.22
CA ASP A 33 -15.85 -16.10 8.92
C ASP A 33 -16.10 -16.02 10.44
N GLU A 34 -16.85 -17.02 10.93
CA GLU A 34 -16.80 -17.45 12.33
C GLU A 34 -16.21 -18.86 12.34
N ALA A 35 -14.96 -18.97 12.80
CA ALA A 35 -14.46 -20.21 13.40
C ALA A 35 -13.38 -19.84 14.42
N TYR A 36 -13.49 -20.48 15.59
CA TYR A 36 -12.56 -20.48 16.73
C TYR A 36 -12.79 -19.46 17.86
N THR A 37 -13.89 -19.66 18.58
CA THR A 37 -13.83 -19.77 20.06
C THR A 37 -14.95 -20.68 20.54
N THR A 38 -14.63 -21.89 21.01
CA THR A 38 -15.23 -22.59 22.19
C THR A 38 -14.74 -24.03 22.32
N ALA A 39 -13.65 -24.20 23.07
CA ALA A 39 -13.28 -25.37 23.87
C ALA A 39 -12.13 -24.82 24.75
N ASP A 40 -12.24 -24.62 26.05
CA ASP A 40 -12.62 -25.58 27.06
C ASP A 40 -13.23 -24.90 28.29
N ASN A 41 -14.37 -25.40 28.72
CA ASN A 41 -14.85 -25.27 30.10
C ASN A 41 -15.75 -26.48 30.39
N ALA A 42 -15.20 -27.53 31.00
CA ALA A 42 -15.90 -28.33 32.00
C ALA A 42 -14.96 -29.33 32.71
N ALA A 43 -14.91 -29.20 34.04
CA ALA A 43 -14.51 -30.17 35.07
C ALA A 43 -13.03 -30.62 35.10
N THR A 44 -12.27 -30.42 36.18
CA THR A 44 -12.57 -30.93 37.52
C THR A 44 -11.68 -30.25 38.57
N SER A 45 -12.29 -29.91 39.70
CA SER A 45 -11.67 -29.43 40.93
C SER A 45 -10.50 -30.31 41.42
N ARG A 46 -9.34 -29.70 41.73
CA ARG A 46 -8.42 -30.09 42.83
C ARG A 46 -7.40 -28.98 43.10
N ASN A 47 -7.43 -28.51 44.34
CA ASN A 47 -6.62 -27.45 44.96
C ASN A 47 -5.11 -27.52 44.68
N ILE A 48 -4.49 -26.38 44.36
CA ILE A 48 -3.28 -25.89 45.04
C ILE A 48 -3.43 -24.37 45.22
N THR A 49 -3.19 -23.93 46.45
CA THR A 49 -3.53 -22.67 47.11
C THR A 49 -2.58 -21.50 46.83
N GLY A 50 -3.13 -20.27 46.84
CA GLY A 50 -2.44 -18.99 47.05
C GLY A 50 -2.04 -18.28 45.75
N SER A 51 -2.38 -17.02 45.45
CA SER A 51 -2.71 -15.86 46.27
C SER A 51 -3.65 -14.95 45.46
N THR A 52 -4.62 -14.36 46.14
CA THR A 52 -5.62 -13.41 45.62
C THR A 52 -4.98 -12.17 44.99
N ASP A 53 -5.29 -11.95 43.71
CA ASP A 53 -5.03 -10.71 42.97
C ASP A 53 -6.13 -9.70 43.31
N THR A 54 -5.92 -8.97 44.41
CA THR A 54 -6.71 -7.78 44.76
C THR A 54 -5.91 -6.56 44.33
N GLY A 55 -6.51 -5.71 43.51
CA GLY A 55 -5.96 -4.42 43.07
C GLY A 55 -5.70 -3.49 44.25
N ASP A 56 -4.56 -3.68 44.91
CA ASP A 56 -4.19 -2.91 46.08
C ASP A 56 -3.27 -1.76 45.65
N ASN A 57 -3.75 -0.52 45.84
CA ASN A 57 -2.94 0.70 45.86
C ASN A 57 -2.02 0.72 47.09
N ARG A 58 -1.44 -0.43 47.44
CA ARG A 58 -0.43 -0.58 48.48
C ARG A 58 0.86 0.06 47.98
N LEU A 59 1.46 0.87 48.84
CA LEU A 59 2.83 1.31 48.67
C LEU A 59 3.72 0.05 48.57
N ASN A 60 4.25 -0.20 47.38
CA ASN A 60 5.14 -1.33 47.12
C ASN A 60 6.57 -0.87 47.38
N VAL A 61 7.22 -1.51 48.34
CA VAL A 61 8.64 -1.26 48.64
C VAL A 61 9.46 -2.06 47.64
N GLY A 62 10.11 -1.37 46.72
CA GLY A 62 11.06 -1.96 45.78
C GLY A 62 12.30 -2.50 46.51
N SER A 63 12.87 -3.56 45.98
CA SER A 63 14.12 -4.15 46.52
C SER A 63 15.25 -3.13 46.48
N ASP A 64 16.07 -3.08 47.53
CA ASP A 64 17.17 -2.14 47.62
C ASP A 64 18.34 -2.49 46.68
N MET A 65 19.17 -1.50 46.36
CA MET A 65 20.36 -1.68 45.54
C MET A 65 21.47 -2.34 46.36
N GLN A 66 21.84 -3.57 45.99
CA GLN A 66 22.94 -4.31 46.62
C GLN A 66 24.30 -3.61 46.46
N ARG A 67 24.51 -2.92 45.32
CA ARG A 67 25.71 -2.13 45.06
C ARG A 67 25.38 -0.64 45.02
N ARG A 68 26.12 0.15 45.82
CA ARG A 68 25.92 1.61 45.94
C ARG A 68 27.10 2.45 45.44
N SER A 69 28.21 1.83 45.01
CA SER A 69 29.40 2.52 44.51
C SER A 69 29.94 1.91 43.20
N PHE A 70 30.33 2.77 42.25
CA PHE A 70 30.73 2.40 40.88
C PHE A 70 31.94 3.20 40.41
N SER A 71 32.78 2.58 39.57
CA SER A 71 33.99 3.18 39.00
C SER A 71 33.71 4.06 37.79
N SER A 72 32.56 3.91 37.12
CA SER A 72 32.20 4.71 35.95
C SER A 72 30.68 4.73 35.73
N TRP A 73 30.21 5.66 34.89
CA TRP A 73 28.81 5.71 34.47
C TRP A 73 28.39 4.44 33.71
N GLN A 74 29.28 3.89 32.89
CA GLN A 74 29.01 2.65 32.13
C GLN A 74 28.85 1.44 33.06
N ALA A 75 29.70 1.32 34.08
CA ALA A 75 29.59 0.27 35.09
C ALA A 75 28.27 0.37 35.87
N PHE A 76 27.81 1.60 36.15
CA PHE A 76 26.50 1.82 36.74
C PHE A 76 25.34 1.47 35.80
N GLU A 77 25.41 1.87 34.53
CA GLU A 77 24.35 1.60 33.54
C GLU A 77 24.16 0.09 33.30
N ALA A 78 25.25 -0.69 33.29
CA ALA A 78 25.18 -2.15 33.24
C ALA A 78 24.48 -2.75 34.48
N TYR A 79 24.86 -2.29 35.68
CA TYR A 79 24.22 -2.72 36.92
C TYR A 79 22.74 -2.29 37.00
N LEU A 80 22.41 -1.09 36.53
CA LEU A 80 21.04 -0.60 36.52
C LEU A 80 20.17 -1.51 35.64
N SER A 81 20.63 -1.88 34.45
CA SER A 81 19.89 -2.80 33.57
C SER A 81 19.59 -4.14 34.24
N GLU A 82 20.55 -4.71 34.97
CA GLU A 82 20.36 -5.95 35.72
C GLU A 82 19.37 -5.76 36.88
N TYR A 83 19.56 -4.71 37.67
CA TYR A 83 18.70 -4.36 38.80
C TYR A 83 17.24 -4.11 38.36
N GLU A 84 17.01 -3.40 37.26
CA GLU A 84 15.68 -3.18 36.70
C GLU A 84 15.04 -4.49 36.23
N GLY A 85 15.82 -5.39 35.62
CA GLY A 85 15.36 -6.71 35.18
C GLY A 85 15.00 -7.64 36.34
N LEU A 86 15.74 -7.58 37.46
CA LEU A 86 15.50 -8.41 38.64
C LEU A 86 14.36 -7.88 39.52
N THR A 87 14.23 -6.54 39.63
CA THR A 87 13.31 -5.90 40.59
C THR A 87 12.08 -5.28 39.94
N PHE A 88 12.04 -5.22 38.61
CA PHE A 88 10.99 -4.60 37.82
C PHE A 88 10.80 -3.09 38.06
N GLN A 89 11.77 -2.43 38.69
CA GLN A 89 11.76 -1.01 39.01
C GLN A 89 12.36 -0.18 37.87
N VAL A 90 11.58 0.13 36.83
CA VAL A 90 12.10 0.88 35.67
C VAL A 90 12.22 2.38 35.98
N MET A 91 13.44 2.90 35.82
CA MET A 91 13.83 4.26 36.16
C MET A 91 14.14 5.08 34.91
N ALA A 92 13.57 6.28 34.84
CA ALA A 92 13.90 7.30 33.84
C ALA A 92 14.99 8.24 34.38
N LYS A 93 15.95 8.57 33.52
CA LYS A 93 17.02 9.53 33.81
C LYS A 93 16.53 10.96 33.62
N VAL A 94 16.67 11.80 34.66
CA VAL A 94 16.46 13.26 34.58
C VAL A 94 17.80 13.98 34.77
N GLN A 95 18.17 14.83 33.81
CA GLN A 95 19.41 15.61 33.87
C GLN A 95 19.12 17.01 34.44
N THR A 96 19.62 17.31 35.63
CA THR A 96 19.62 18.66 36.22
C THR A 96 21.05 19.19 36.40
N ALA A 97 21.84 19.21 35.31
CA ALA A 97 23.19 19.80 35.34
C ALA A 97 23.17 21.34 35.29
N VAL A 98 22.18 21.93 34.61
CA VAL A 98 22.11 23.38 34.36
C VAL A 98 21.90 24.19 35.64
N ALA A 99 21.09 23.69 36.58
CA ALA A 99 20.76 24.41 37.81
C ALA A 99 21.92 24.43 38.83
N ARG A 100 22.80 23.41 38.82
CA ARG A 100 23.90 23.29 39.80
C ARG A 100 25.18 24.00 39.35
N ASN A 101 25.55 23.96 38.07
CA ASN A 101 26.72 24.71 37.58
C ASN A 101 26.56 26.21 37.83
N LYS A 102 25.31 26.71 37.72
CA LYS A 102 24.95 28.09 38.07
C LYS A 102 25.08 28.41 39.56
N ALA A 103 24.96 27.42 40.45
CA ALA A 103 25.08 27.60 41.90
C ALA A 103 26.54 27.56 42.37
N ILE A 104 27.41 26.75 41.74
CA ILE A 104 28.84 26.67 42.07
C ILE A 104 29.57 27.95 41.68
N ASP A 105 29.25 28.56 40.53
CA ASP A 105 29.82 29.86 40.10
C ASP A 105 29.41 31.02 41.03
N CYS A 106 28.29 30.90 41.76
CA CYS A 106 27.81 31.94 42.67
C CYS A 106 28.37 31.81 44.11
N GLU A 107 28.97 30.68 44.51
CA GLU A 107 29.25 30.38 45.93
C GLU A 107 30.74 30.28 46.32
N ASN A 108 31.72 30.50 45.42
CA ASN A 108 33.18 30.50 45.76
C ASN A 108 33.61 29.32 46.68
N SER A 109 33.18 28.10 46.34
CA SER A 109 33.43 26.91 47.16
C SER A 109 34.87 26.37 47.04
N SER A 110 35.46 25.94 48.16
CA SER A 110 36.80 25.35 48.26
C SER A 110 36.89 23.85 47.90
N ALA A 111 35.82 23.27 47.34
CA ALA A 111 35.76 21.86 46.99
C ALA A 111 36.62 21.52 45.75
N ARG A 112 37.29 20.35 45.78
CA ARG A 112 38.11 19.85 44.66
C ARG A 112 37.26 19.70 43.39
N LEU A 113 37.71 20.31 42.29
CA LEU A 113 37.00 20.29 41.01
C LEU A 113 36.85 18.86 40.49
N ILE A 114 35.66 18.56 39.97
CA ILE A 114 35.35 17.27 39.37
C ILE A 114 36.05 17.20 38.03
N PRO A 115 36.76 16.12 37.72
CA PRO A 115 37.41 15.98 36.43
C PRO A 115 36.38 16.01 35.27
N LEU A 116 36.74 16.70 34.17
CA LEU A 116 35.83 16.96 33.04
C LEU A 116 35.36 15.66 32.37
N GLU A 117 36.13 14.57 32.47
CA GLU A 117 35.79 13.25 31.93
C GLU A 117 34.50 12.64 32.52
N TRP A 118 34.10 13.05 33.73
CA TRP A 118 32.87 12.53 34.35
C TRP A 118 31.59 13.10 33.74
N LYS A 119 31.68 14.21 32.99
CA LYS A 119 30.60 14.97 32.31
C LYS A 119 29.48 15.51 33.21
N PHE A 120 29.03 14.75 34.20
CA PHE A 120 27.95 15.07 35.13
C PHE A 120 28.42 14.85 36.57
N TYR A 121 28.17 15.83 37.45
CA TYR A 121 28.39 15.65 38.89
C TYR A 121 27.39 14.68 39.52
N ALA A 122 26.11 14.84 39.16
CA ALA A 122 25.03 14.03 39.69
C ALA A 122 23.96 13.78 38.62
N LYS A 123 23.26 12.65 38.76
CA LYS A 123 22.07 12.31 37.97
C LYS A 123 20.98 11.84 38.91
N THR A 124 19.78 12.33 38.69
CA THR A 124 18.57 11.83 39.36
C THR A 124 17.92 10.81 38.44
N TYR A 125 17.57 9.66 39.01
CA TYR A 125 16.77 8.63 38.36
C TYR A 125 15.45 8.57 39.11
N GLU A 126 14.35 8.76 38.40
CA GLU A 126 13.00 8.71 38.94
C GLU A 126 12.22 7.55 38.30
N CYS A 127 11.20 7.02 38.96
CA CYS A 127 10.36 6.01 38.35
C CYS A 127 9.73 6.55 37.05
N THR A 128 9.57 5.69 36.04
CA THR A 128 8.88 6.06 34.80
C THR A 128 7.41 6.47 34.97
N HIS A 129 6.84 6.26 36.16
CA HIS A 129 5.51 6.73 36.57
C HIS A 129 5.56 8.00 37.44
N ALA A 130 6.72 8.63 37.57
CA ALA A 130 6.88 9.88 38.31
C ALA A 130 6.16 11.05 37.65
N GLY A 131 5.90 12.08 38.46
CA GLY A 131 5.24 13.31 38.05
C GLY A 131 3.72 13.18 37.92
N ILE A 132 3.09 14.32 37.70
CA ILE A 132 1.65 14.46 37.53
C ILE A 132 1.38 14.70 36.04
N TYR A 133 0.25 14.20 35.54
CA TYR A 133 -0.16 14.48 34.18
C TYR A 133 -0.27 15.99 33.93
N GLN A 134 0.39 16.46 32.86
CA GLN A 134 0.32 17.84 32.40
C GLN A 134 -0.15 17.83 30.94
N ALA A 135 -1.23 18.55 30.64
CA ALA A 135 -1.73 18.69 29.29
C ALA A 135 -0.71 19.47 28.43
N ARG A 136 -0.31 18.91 27.28
CA ARG A 136 0.69 19.50 26.38
C ARG A 136 0.09 20.19 25.14
N GLY A 137 -1.21 20.48 25.14
CA GLY A 137 -1.89 21.16 24.05
C GLY A 137 -3.38 21.40 24.33
N GLU A 138 -4.04 22.15 23.44
CA GLU A 138 -5.46 22.53 23.54
C GLU A 138 -6.44 21.43 23.14
N GLY A 139 -5.93 20.24 22.79
CA GLY A 139 -6.72 19.13 22.26
C GLY A 139 -7.67 18.51 23.29
N LYS A 140 -8.98 18.61 23.04
CA LYS A 140 -10.10 18.12 23.87
C LYS A 140 -10.36 16.60 23.79
N ARG A 141 -9.35 15.72 23.72
CA ARG A 141 -9.64 14.27 23.78
C ARG A 141 -10.07 13.93 25.21
N SER A 142 -11.32 13.54 25.40
CA SER A 142 -11.92 13.25 26.72
C SER A 142 -11.23 12.11 27.46
N ARG A 143 -10.63 11.15 26.74
CA ARG A 143 -9.90 10.02 27.31
C ARG A 143 -8.45 10.05 26.83
N GLN A 144 -7.53 10.27 27.75
CA GLN A 144 -6.09 10.25 27.51
C GLN A 144 -5.42 9.27 28.46
N GLU A 145 -4.48 8.49 27.93
CA GLU A 145 -3.66 7.58 28.72
C GLU A 145 -2.38 8.31 29.14
N SER A 146 -2.12 8.36 30.44
CA SER A 146 -0.90 8.94 31.01
C SER A 146 -0.19 7.88 31.85
N ARG A 147 1.14 7.89 31.79
CA ARG A 147 1.98 7.09 32.70
C ARG A 147 2.24 7.81 34.02
N ALA A 148 2.04 9.12 34.09
CA ALA A 148 2.29 9.91 35.28
C ALA A 148 1.27 9.54 36.37
N LEU A 149 1.71 8.82 37.40
CA LEU A 149 0.91 8.38 38.55
C LEU A 149 1.33 9.08 39.84
N ASP A 150 2.16 10.12 39.74
CA ASP A 150 2.79 10.81 40.86
C ASP A 150 3.66 9.90 41.76
N CYS A 151 4.29 8.89 41.15
CA CYS A 151 5.21 8.00 41.86
C CYS A 151 6.44 8.79 42.37
N LYS A 152 6.78 8.62 43.66
CA LYS A 152 7.90 9.34 44.30
C LYS A 152 9.19 8.53 44.37
N ALA A 153 9.20 7.33 43.79
CA ALA A 153 10.38 6.50 43.78
C ALA A 153 11.47 7.14 42.93
N GLN A 154 12.64 7.37 43.54
CA GLN A 154 13.79 8.00 42.90
C GLN A 154 15.08 7.67 43.65
N PHE A 155 16.21 7.79 42.97
CA PHE A 155 17.50 7.86 43.60
C PHE A 155 18.44 8.83 42.90
N ILE A 156 19.48 9.25 43.62
CA ILE A 156 20.48 10.20 43.11
C ILE A 156 21.86 9.54 43.12
N LEU A 157 22.51 9.50 41.96
CA LEU A 157 23.93 9.21 41.84
C LEU A 157 24.73 10.50 41.88
N CYS A 158 25.77 10.55 42.70
CA CYS A 158 26.71 11.66 42.78
C CYS A 158 28.15 11.16 42.68
N VAL A 159 28.99 11.90 41.99
CA VAL A 159 30.44 11.71 42.00
C VAL A 159 31.00 12.20 43.34
N ARG A 160 31.72 11.35 44.06
CA ARG A 160 32.37 11.65 45.34
C ARG A 160 33.86 11.33 45.27
N CYS A 161 34.67 12.17 45.90
CA CYS A 161 36.10 11.93 46.10
C CYS A 161 36.30 11.17 47.41
N ASN A 162 36.93 10.00 47.37
CA ASN A 162 37.16 9.18 48.56
C ASN A 162 38.43 9.65 49.31
N GLY A 163 38.27 9.99 50.59
CA GLY A 163 39.17 10.87 51.36
C GLY A 163 40.53 10.31 51.80
N GLN A 164 41.07 9.27 51.15
CA GLN A 164 42.40 8.75 51.47
C GLN A 164 43.33 8.64 50.23
N ASN A 165 42.80 8.36 49.04
CA ASN A 165 43.59 8.25 47.80
C ASN A 165 43.25 9.31 46.74
N GLY A 166 42.23 10.16 46.99
CA GLY A 166 41.82 11.19 46.03
C GLY A 166 41.09 10.65 44.79
N GLU A 167 40.66 9.39 44.82
CA GLU A 167 39.96 8.72 43.71
C GLU A 167 38.47 9.11 43.68
N PHE A 168 37.95 9.40 42.49
CA PHE A 168 36.54 9.72 42.27
C PHE A 168 35.73 8.44 42.01
N THR A 169 34.60 8.31 42.70
CA THR A 169 33.66 7.19 42.53
C THR A 169 32.23 7.70 42.43
N LEU A 170 31.37 6.96 41.72
CA LEU A 170 29.94 7.24 41.67
C LEU A 170 29.25 6.54 42.84
N CYS A 171 28.57 7.31 43.67
CA CYS A 171 27.86 6.80 44.84
C CYS A 171 26.36 7.11 44.76
N VAL A 172 25.54 6.12 45.10
CA VAL A 172 24.10 6.29 45.33
C VAL A 172 23.91 6.98 46.68
N THR A 173 23.35 8.19 46.68
CA THR A 173 23.34 9.06 47.87
C THR A 173 21.98 9.17 48.54
N LYS A 174 20.92 9.40 47.75
CA LYS A 174 19.54 9.49 48.22
C LYS A 174 18.74 8.41 47.51
N THR A 175 17.95 7.63 48.25
CA THR A 175 17.11 6.55 47.72
C THR A 175 15.73 6.60 48.35
N THR A 176 14.71 6.66 47.50
CA THR A 176 13.31 6.44 47.86
C THR A 176 12.82 5.37 46.89
N LEU A 177 12.58 4.15 47.38
CA LEU A 177 12.16 3.02 46.54
C LEU A 177 10.73 2.57 46.86
N VAL A 178 9.90 3.51 47.30
CA VAL A 178 8.48 3.26 47.58
C VAL A 178 7.67 3.66 46.37
N HIS A 179 7.00 2.70 45.76
CA HIS A 179 6.19 2.86 44.54
C HIS A 179 4.71 2.82 44.89
N ASN A 180 3.89 3.60 44.19
CA ASN A 180 2.44 3.61 44.34
C ASN A 180 1.72 2.79 43.25
N HIS A 181 2.45 1.89 42.59
CA HIS A 181 1.96 0.99 41.57
C HIS A 181 2.64 -0.37 41.71
N ALA A 182 2.06 -1.41 41.11
CA ALA A 182 2.63 -2.75 41.14
C ALA A 182 3.97 -2.84 40.39
N LEU A 183 4.91 -3.59 40.97
CA LEU A 183 6.17 -4.00 40.35
C LEU A 183 6.03 -5.47 39.95
N SER A 184 5.74 -5.73 38.68
CA SER A 184 5.53 -7.09 38.18
C SER A 184 6.29 -7.35 36.90
N LEU A 185 6.70 -8.60 36.69
CA LEU A 185 7.32 -9.05 35.44
C LEU A 185 6.43 -8.72 34.23
N ARG A 186 5.11 -8.89 34.38
CA ARG A 186 4.13 -8.61 33.32
C ARG A 186 4.17 -7.12 32.93
N THR A 187 4.11 -6.21 33.89
CA THR A 187 4.21 -4.76 33.62
C THR A 187 5.57 -4.41 33.02
N PHE A 188 6.65 -4.98 33.56
CA PHE A 188 8.02 -4.75 33.12
C PHE A 188 8.22 -5.09 31.63
N GLN A 189 7.75 -6.25 31.19
CA GLN A 189 7.84 -6.71 29.80
C GLN A 189 7.09 -5.80 28.81
N HIS A 190 6.10 -5.03 29.28
CA HIS A 190 5.30 -4.16 28.42
C HIS A 190 5.83 -2.72 28.31
N TYR A 191 6.86 -2.35 29.06
CA TYR A 191 7.46 -1.03 28.94
C TYR A 191 8.21 -0.84 27.61
N PRO A 192 8.16 0.36 27.00
CA PRO A 192 8.82 0.61 25.72
C PRO A 192 10.33 0.33 25.74
N SER A 193 11.04 0.64 26.82
CA SER A 193 12.47 0.34 26.96
C SER A 193 12.75 -1.17 26.84
N THR A 194 11.93 -2.00 27.49
CA THR A 194 12.06 -3.47 27.45
C THR A 194 11.58 -4.05 26.12
N ARG A 195 10.44 -3.58 25.60
CA ARG A 195 9.88 -4.07 24.32
C ARG A 195 10.76 -3.72 23.13
N LEU A 196 11.46 -2.58 23.17
CA LEU A 196 12.30 -2.08 22.08
C LEU A 196 13.78 -2.43 22.25
N ALA A 197 14.15 -3.19 23.28
CA ALA A 197 15.50 -3.72 23.47
C ALA A 197 15.79 -4.90 22.49
N ILE A 198 15.51 -4.68 21.21
CA ILE A 198 15.67 -5.67 20.14
C ILE A 198 17.18 -5.87 19.93
N PRO A 199 17.69 -7.12 19.87
CA PRO A 199 19.10 -7.39 19.61
C PRO A 199 19.58 -6.78 18.30
N ASN A 200 20.82 -6.28 18.27
CA ASN A 200 21.39 -5.63 17.09
C ASN A 200 21.37 -6.56 15.85
N GLU A 201 21.67 -7.85 16.00
CA GLU A 201 21.65 -8.83 14.90
C GLU A 201 20.26 -8.96 14.25
N VAL A 202 19.20 -8.93 15.06
CA VAL A 202 17.81 -8.95 14.59
C VAL A 202 17.49 -7.64 13.88
N MET A 203 17.95 -6.52 14.44
CA MET A 203 17.78 -5.20 13.85
C MET A 203 18.48 -5.06 12.50
N ASP A 204 19.69 -5.59 12.35
CA ASP A 204 20.43 -5.57 11.09
C ASP A 204 19.66 -6.31 9.99
N THR A 205 19.04 -7.44 10.32
CA THR A 205 18.19 -8.18 9.37
C THR A 205 16.89 -7.43 9.07
N VAL A 206 16.25 -6.84 10.09
CA VAL A 206 15.06 -5.99 9.91
C VAL A 206 15.36 -4.83 8.97
N ASP A 207 16.58 -4.28 9.01
CA ASP A 207 16.99 -3.19 8.14
C ASP A 207 17.13 -3.62 6.69
N VAL A 208 17.69 -4.80 6.45
CA VAL A 208 17.73 -5.41 5.12
C VAL A 208 16.32 -5.65 4.61
N LEU A 209 15.46 -6.31 5.41
CA LEU A 209 14.08 -6.59 5.03
C LEU A 209 13.28 -5.31 4.74
N GLN A 210 13.46 -4.27 5.57
CA GLN A 210 12.83 -2.97 5.34
C GLN A 210 13.29 -2.36 4.01
N ARG A 211 14.60 -2.37 3.71
CA ARG A 211 15.13 -1.86 2.44
C ARG A 211 14.65 -2.67 1.23
N SER A 212 14.37 -3.96 1.42
CA SER A 212 13.76 -4.82 0.40
C SER A 212 12.24 -4.63 0.26
N GLY A 213 11.63 -3.65 0.95
CA GLY A 213 10.20 -3.36 0.84
C GLY A 213 9.29 -4.30 1.64
N GLU A 214 9.84 -5.04 2.61
CA GLU A 214 9.06 -6.00 3.39
C GLU A 214 7.97 -5.32 4.24
N LYS A 215 6.77 -5.90 4.24
CA LYS A 215 5.60 -5.30 4.90
C LYS A 215 5.78 -5.29 6.42
N SER A 216 5.34 -4.22 7.10
CA SER A 216 5.42 -4.05 8.57
C SER A 216 4.91 -5.26 9.38
N LYS A 217 3.89 -5.97 8.87
CA LYS A 217 3.36 -7.18 9.51
C LYS A 217 4.36 -8.34 9.51
N ARG A 218 5.14 -8.49 8.43
CA ARG A 218 6.20 -9.51 8.32
C ARG A 218 7.43 -9.12 9.13
N LEU A 219 7.79 -7.83 9.16
CA LEU A 219 8.82 -7.32 10.07
C LEU A 219 8.47 -7.58 11.54
N LEU A 220 7.22 -7.32 11.95
CA LEU A 220 6.73 -7.62 13.32
C LEU A 220 6.83 -9.11 13.64
N LYS A 221 6.41 -9.97 12.70
CA LYS A 221 6.49 -11.43 12.85
C LYS A 221 7.95 -11.87 13.04
N TYR A 222 8.84 -11.42 12.15
CA TYR A 222 10.27 -11.71 12.22
C TYR A 222 10.87 -11.33 13.57
N ILE A 223 10.62 -10.10 14.06
CA ILE A 223 11.16 -9.65 15.35
C ILE A 223 10.67 -10.54 16.49
N ARG A 224 9.39 -10.96 16.48
CA ARG A 224 8.82 -11.82 17.54
C ARG A 224 9.34 -13.26 17.50
N GLU A 225 9.68 -13.76 16.32
CA GLU A 225 10.21 -15.12 16.15
C GLU A 225 11.71 -15.19 16.49
N ASN A 226 12.44 -14.07 16.32
CA ASN A 226 13.90 -14.02 16.48
C ASN A 226 14.35 -13.22 17.71
N SER A 227 13.43 -12.77 18.57
CA SER A 227 13.76 -12.10 19.83
C SER A 227 12.75 -12.39 20.94
N SER A 228 13.16 -12.24 22.19
CA SER A 228 12.26 -12.33 23.36
C SER A 228 11.39 -11.07 23.54
N CYS A 229 11.58 -10.05 22.71
CA CYS A 229 10.91 -8.76 22.81
C CYS A 229 9.42 -8.84 22.45
N LYS A 230 8.56 -8.28 23.30
CA LYS A 230 7.10 -8.24 23.09
C LYS A 230 6.66 -7.05 22.24
N VAL A 231 7.33 -6.82 21.11
CA VAL A 231 7.07 -5.70 20.18
C VAL A 231 5.62 -5.71 19.71
N VAL A 232 5.02 -4.52 19.56
CA VAL A 232 3.66 -4.36 18.97
C VAL A 232 3.71 -3.66 17.61
N GLY A 233 2.64 -3.77 16.81
CA GLY A 233 2.64 -3.21 15.45
C GLY A 233 2.92 -1.71 15.36
N ARG A 234 2.51 -0.94 16.38
CA ARG A 234 2.84 0.50 16.49
C ARG A 234 4.32 0.77 16.69
N ASP A 235 5.02 -0.12 17.40
CA ASP A 235 6.46 0.00 17.62
C ASP A 235 7.22 -0.14 16.28
N VAL A 236 6.84 -1.13 15.45
CA VAL A 236 7.42 -1.33 14.11
C VAL A 236 7.12 -0.14 13.18
N HIS A 237 5.89 0.37 13.18
CA HIS A 237 5.56 1.57 12.39
C HIS A 237 6.40 2.77 12.81
N ASN A 238 6.55 3.01 14.11
CA ASN A 238 7.37 4.11 14.62
C ASN A 238 8.86 3.91 14.31
N LEU A 239 9.35 2.67 14.36
CA LEU A 239 10.72 2.30 14.01
C LEU A 239 11.01 2.64 12.54
N VAL A 240 10.17 2.14 11.63
CA VAL A 240 10.28 2.39 10.18
C VAL A 240 10.16 3.88 9.88
N ALA A 241 9.19 4.57 10.47
CA ALA A 241 9.00 6.00 10.27
C ALA A 241 10.22 6.82 10.73
N ARG A 242 10.82 6.49 11.89
CA ARG A 242 12.02 7.17 12.39
C ARG A 242 13.22 6.94 11.46
N ARG A 243 13.38 5.74 10.91
CA ARG A 243 14.44 5.41 9.95
C ARG A 243 14.26 6.20 8.66
N LYS A 244 13.06 6.19 8.07
CA LYS A 244 12.71 6.98 6.89
C LYS A 244 12.97 8.48 7.08
N ALA A 245 12.62 9.02 8.25
CA ALA A 245 12.90 10.42 8.60
C ALA A 245 14.40 10.71 8.72
N SER A 246 15.20 9.77 9.24
CA SER A 246 16.65 9.91 9.31
C SER A 246 17.32 9.84 7.93
N GLU A 247 16.79 9.03 7.01
CA GLU A 247 17.30 8.89 5.64
C GLU A 247 16.90 10.06 4.73
N SER A 248 15.69 10.62 4.91
CA SER A 248 15.13 11.66 4.02
C SER A 248 15.64 13.09 4.30
N GLY A 249 16.30 13.32 5.44
CA GLY A 249 16.74 14.66 5.86
C GLY A 249 15.59 15.69 5.87
N SER A 250 15.86 16.93 5.46
CA SER A 250 14.88 18.04 5.41
C SER A 250 14.04 18.09 4.12
N SER A 251 14.22 17.16 3.19
CA SER A 251 13.54 17.19 1.89
C SER A 251 12.04 16.88 1.99
N THR A 252 11.21 17.60 1.23
CA THR A 252 9.79 17.27 1.12
C THR A 252 9.58 16.10 0.16
N VAL A 253 8.41 15.45 0.21
CA VAL A 253 8.01 14.40 -0.74
C VAL A 253 8.09 14.91 -2.19
N ALA A 254 7.65 16.15 -2.43
CA ALA A 254 7.69 16.76 -3.74
C ALA A 254 9.15 16.96 -4.21
N ASP A 255 10.04 17.45 -3.33
CA ASP A 255 11.46 17.64 -3.68
C ASP A 255 12.12 16.32 -4.05
N ARG A 256 11.86 15.26 -3.28
CA ARG A 256 12.40 13.92 -3.57
C ARG A 256 11.89 13.37 -4.88
N LEU A 257 10.58 13.49 -5.12
CA LEU A 257 9.96 13.04 -6.37
C LEU A 257 10.51 13.80 -7.59
N HIS A 258 10.61 15.13 -7.51
CA HIS A 258 11.16 15.95 -8.59
C HIS A 258 12.62 15.60 -8.88
N LYS A 259 13.44 15.51 -7.83
CA LYS A 259 14.84 15.11 -7.96
C LYS A 259 14.96 13.74 -8.62
N TRP A 260 14.19 12.78 -8.14
CA TRP A 260 14.25 11.41 -8.63
C TRP A 260 13.76 11.28 -10.08
N VAL A 261 12.64 11.94 -10.45
CA VAL A 261 12.16 11.94 -11.85
C VAL A 261 13.17 12.61 -12.79
N ALA A 262 13.87 13.65 -12.33
CA ALA A 262 14.93 14.29 -13.09
C ALA A 262 16.14 13.35 -13.29
N GLU A 263 16.58 12.65 -12.24
CA GLU A 263 17.64 11.64 -12.32
C GLU A 263 17.25 10.50 -13.28
N PHE A 264 16.02 9.99 -13.16
CA PHE A 264 15.47 8.96 -14.04
C PHE A 264 15.42 9.41 -15.51
N ALA A 265 14.99 10.63 -15.78
CA ALA A 265 14.91 11.18 -17.13
C ALA A 265 16.28 11.51 -17.74
N ASN A 266 17.33 11.65 -16.93
CA ASN A 266 18.70 11.84 -17.41
C ASN A 266 19.32 10.55 -17.96
N GLU A 267 18.79 9.39 -17.61
CA GLU A 267 19.27 8.12 -18.17
C GLU A 267 18.91 8.00 -19.67
N PRO A 268 19.87 7.65 -20.55
CA PRO A 268 19.64 7.61 -21.99
C PRO A 268 18.48 6.69 -22.39
N GLY A 269 17.42 7.31 -22.92
CA GLY A 269 16.26 6.62 -23.47
C GLY A 269 15.07 6.49 -22.50
N ASN A 270 15.23 6.86 -21.23
CA ASN A 270 14.14 6.97 -20.25
C ASN A 270 13.34 8.25 -20.48
N ILE A 271 12.07 8.23 -20.07
CA ILE A 271 11.15 9.36 -20.16
C ILE A 271 10.39 9.46 -18.84
N GLY A 272 10.72 10.46 -18.03
CA GLY A 272 9.99 10.84 -16.82
C GLY A 272 9.44 12.25 -16.95
N ARG A 273 8.18 12.48 -16.60
CA ARG A 273 7.58 13.82 -16.56
C ARG A 273 6.69 14.00 -15.33
N VAL A 274 6.80 15.16 -14.70
CA VAL A 274 5.92 15.60 -13.62
C VAL A 274 4.98 16.69 -14.16
N PHE A 275 3.69 16.45 -14.06
CA PHE A 275 2.61 17.41 -14.28
C PHE A 275 1.92 17.70 -12.94
N VAL A 276 1.08 18.74 -12.90
CA VAL A 276 0.40 19.19 -11.67
C VAL A 276 -0.38 18.05 -10.98
N SER A 277 -1.04 17.18 -11.76
CA SER A 277 -1.87 16.08 -11.25
C SER A 277 -1.39 14.68 -11.64
N THR A 278 -0.31 14.57 -12.43
CA THR A 278 0.12 13.32 -13.04
C THR A 278 1.63 13.22 -13.07
N VAL A 279 2.18 12.07 -12.68
CA VAL A 279 3.58 11.72 -12.93
C VAL A 279 3.58 10.60 -13.94
N THR A 280 4.24 10.79 -15.08
CA THR A 280 4.40 9.74 -16.08
C THR A 280 5.84 9.26 -16.13
N GLU A 281 5.99 7.96 -16.34
CA GLU A 281 7.28 7.30 -16.33
C GLU A 281 7.29 6.14 -17.33
N LYS A 282 8.40 6.06 -18.04
CA LYS A 282 8.62 5.06 -19.08
C LYS A 282 10.12 4.81 -19.24
N THR A 283 10.55 3.57 -18.99
CA THR A 283 11.95 3.18 -19.18
C THR A 283 12.28 3.02 -20.66
N ARG A 284 13.57 2.99 -21.00
CA ARG A 284 14.03 2.61 -22.35
C ARG A 284 13.48 1.25 -22.77
N ALA A 285 13.49 0.26 -21.88
CA ALA A 285 12.98 -1.08 -22.16
C ALA A 285 11.48 -1.08 -22.46
N MET A 286 10.67 -0.34 -21.69
CA MET A 286 9.24 -0.17 -21.96
C MET A 286 8.97 0.43 -23.35
N ARG A 287 9.84 1.34 -23.83
CA ARG A 287 9.73 1.90 -25.19
C ARG A 287 10.03 0.87 -26.26
N GLU A 288 11.12 0.13 -26.12
CA GLU A 288 11.47 -0.92 -27.08
C GLU A 288 10.44 -2.06 -27.08
N MET A 289 9.88 -2.38 -25.91
CA MET A 289 8.82 -3.38 -25.77
C MET A 289 7.58 -3.00 -26.59
N PHE A 290 7.07 -1.76 -26.44
CA PHE A 290 5.93 -1.30 -27.24
C PHE A 290 6.26 -1.25 -28.73
N LYS A 291 7.46 -0.80 -29.09
CA LYS A 291 7.90 -0.73 -30.49
C LYS A 291 7.96 -2.12 -31.13
N ARG A 292 8.31 -3.15 -30.36
CA ARG A 292 8.41 -4.53 -30.84
C ARG A 292 7.06 -5.23 -30.89
N PHE A 293 6.16 -4.91 -29.96
CA PHE A 293 4.85 -5.55 -29.82
C PHE A 293 3.70 -4.52 -29.70
N PRO A 294 3.41 -3.72 -30.76
CA PRO A 294 2.40 -2.66 -30.72
C PRO A 294 0.96 -3.15 -30.97
N GLU A 295 0.75 -4.45 -31.22
CA GLU A 295 -0.50 -5.01 -31.77
C GLU A 295 -1.68 -4.88 -30.81
N VAL A 296 -1.45 -5.08 -29.51
CA VAL A 296 -2.49 -5.05 -28.48
C VAL A 296 -2.01 -4.20 -27.31
N LEU A 297 -2.76 -3.16 -26.97
CA LEU A 297 -2.52 -2.31 -25.81
C LEU A 297 -3.68 -2.44 -24.83
N LEU A 298 -3.35 -2.80 -23.61
CA LEU A 298 -4.23 -2.83 -22.49
C LEU A 298 -4.00 -1.61 -21.63
N ILE A 299 -5.07 -0.98 -21.17
CA ILE A 299 -5.00 0.20 -20.32
C ILE A 299 -5.98 0.03 -19.17
N ASP A 300 -5.51 0.26 -17.96
CA ASP A 300 -6.36 0.17 -16.76
C ASP A 300 -5.82 1.06 -15.63
N VAL A 301 -6.68 1.35 -14.66
CA VAL A 301 -6.36 2.11 -13.45
C VAL A 301 -6.49 1.21 -12.22
N THR A 302 -5.51 1.26 -11.33
CA THR A 302 -5.60 0.58 -10.03
C THR A 302 -5.52 1.53 -8.84
N HIS A 303 -6.14 1.12 -7.73
CA HIS A 303 -6.18 1.85 -6.48
C HIS A 303 -5.33 1.19 -5.38
N GLY A 304 -5.13 1.95 -4.30
CA GLY A 304 -4.58 1.42 -3.06
C GLY A 304 -3.07 1.25 -3.08
N THR A 305 -2.37 2.10 -3.84
CA THR A 305 -0.92 1.99 -4.05
C THR A 305 -0.10 2.98 -3.21
N ASN A 306 -0.75 3.97 -2.58
CA ASN A 306 -0.09 4.98 -1.75
C ASN A 306 -1.08 5.66 -0.78
N VAL A 307 -0.54 6.32 0.25
CA VAL A 307 -1.29 6.99 1.32
C VAL A 307 -2.04 8.23 0.86
N SER A 308 -1.56 8.88 -0.20
CA SER A 308 -2.17 10.06 -0.80
C SER A 308 -3.34 9.72 -1.72
N LYS A 309 -3.67 8.42 -1.87
CA LYS A 309 -4.77 7.89 -2.70
C LYS A 309 -4.66 8.23 -4.19
N TYR A 310 -3.45 8.56 -4.67
CA TYR A 310 -3.20 8.62 -6.11
C TYR A 310 -3.45 7.23 -6.70
N LYS A 311 -3.98 7.20 -7.92
CA LYS A 311 -4.24 5.97 -8.65
C LYS A 311 -3.07 5.70 -9.59
N VAL A 312 -2.84 4.44 -9.93
CA VAL A 312 -1.80 4.06 -10.89
C VAL A 312 -2.51 3.66 -12.18
N PHE A 313 -2.34 4.48 -13.21
CA PHE A 313 -2.86 4.27 -14.56
C PHE A 313 -1.74 3.68 -15.42
N SER A 314 -1.96 2.52 -16.03
CA SER A 314 -0.90 1.78 -16.71
C SER A 314 -1.30 1.29 -18.08
N PHE A 315 -0.30 1.24 -18.95
CA PHE A 315 -0.39 0.75 -20.32
C PHE A 315 0.43 -0.54 -20.41
N MET A 316 -0.09 -1.56 -21.08
CA MET A 316 0.52 -2.89 -21.15
C MET A 316 0.37 -3.49 -22.54
N THR A 317 1.41 -4.15 -23.03
CA THR A 317 1.37 -4.97 -24.25
C THR A 317 1.65 -6.43 -23.96
N HIS A 318 1.59 -7.28 -24.99
CA HIS A 318 1.96 -8.69 -24.89
C HIS A 318 3.34 -8.90 -25.48
N ASP A 319 4.21 -9.59 -24.76
CA ASP A 319 5.49 -10.01 -25.32
C ASP A 319 5.38 -11.28 -26.18
N ALA A 320 6.51 -11.68 -26.79
CA ALA A 320 6.61 -12.89 -27.59
C ALA A 320 6.25 -14.18 -26.83
N PHE A 321 6.29 -14.17 -25.51
CA PHE A 321 5.97 -15.31 -24.64
C PHE A 321 4.51 -15.30 -24.20
N GLY A 322 3.70 -14.33 -24.64
CA GLY A 322 2.31 -14.19 -24.24
C GLY A 322 2.14 -13.65 -22.82
N HIS A 323 3.17 -13.04 -22.22
CA HIS A 323 3.06 -12.37 -20.92
C HIS A 323 2.78 -10.87 -21.10
N GLY A 324 2.05 -10.29 -20.15
CA GLY A 324 1.75 -8.87 -20.15
C GLY A 324 2.95 -8.06 -19.67
N GLN A 325 3.46 -7.15 -20.51
CA GLN A 325 4.56 -6.24 -20.20
C GLN A 325 4.05 -4.81 -20.10
N TYR A 326 4.32 -4.14 -18.98
CA TYR A 326 3.99 -2.74 -18.85
C TYR A 326 4.85 -1.91 -19.80
N VAL A 327 4.23 -0.95 -20.48
CA VAL A 327 4.89 -0.06 -21.44
C VAL A 327 4.80 1.41 -21.06
N GLN A 328 3.98 1.76 -20.07
CA GLN A 328 4.00 3.08 -19.43
C GLN A 328 3.25 3.02 -18.11
N HIS A 329 3.72 3.76 -17.11
CA HIS A 329 2.95 4.07 -15.91
C HIS A 329 2.67 5.56 -15.81
N ALA A 330 1.54 5.87 -15.19
CA ALA A 330 1.14 7.21 -14.81
C ALA A 330 0.52 7.18 -13.42
N VAL A 331 1.14 7.86 -12.45
CA VAL A 331 0.56 8.08 -11.13
C VAL A 331 -0.35 9.32 -11.21
N VAL A 332 -1.65 9.10 -11.13
CA VAL A 332 -2.70 10.11 -11.40
C VAL A 332 -3.46 10.46 -10.13
N GLN A 333 -3.76 11.74 -9.94
CA GLN A 333 -4.50 12.20 -8.76
C GLN A 333 -5.95 11.68 -8.72
N ASN A 334 -6.58 11.52 -9.89
CA ASN A 334 -7.96 11.08 -10.05
C ASN A 334 -8.18 10.45 -11.44
N GLU A 335 -9.36 9.85 -11.64
CA GLU A 335 -9.82 9.29 -12.93
C GLU A 335 -10.54 10.34 -13.81
N GLY A 336 -10.33 11.63 -13.54
CA GLY A 336 -10.90 12.69 -14.35
C GLY A 336 -10.33 12.69 -15.77
N TYR A 337 -11.16 13.06 -16.74
CA TYR A 337 -10.82 13.11 -18.16
C TYR A 337 -9.48 13.80 -18.44
N GLU A 338 -9.27 15.01 -17.92
CA GLU A 338 -8.03 15.80 -18.12
C GLU A 338 -6.77 15.07 -17.61
N THR A 339 -6.88 14.39 -16.47
CA THR A 339 -5.77 13.69 -15.83
C THR A 339 -5.36 12.46 -16.65
N LEU A 340 -6.35 11.66 -17.08
CA LEU A 340 -6.12 10.49 -17.92
C LEU A 340 -5.66 10.89 -19.32
N LEU A 341 -6.22 11.96 -19.88
CA LEU A 341 -5.85 12.50 -21.18
C LEU A 341 -4.37 12.91 -21.19
N THR A 342 -3.89 13.58 -20.14
CA THR A 342 -2.47 13.96 -20.01
C THR A 342 -1.54 12.74 -20.10
N ALA A 343 -1.91 11.63 -19.44
CA ALA A 343 -1.14 10.40 -19.50
C ALA A 343 -1.18 9.74 -20.89
N ILE A 344 -2.35 9.73 -21.54
CA ILE A 344 -2.55 9.19 -22.89
C ILE A 344 -1.80 10.02 -23.95
N GLU A 345 -1.89 11.35 -23.90
CA GLU A 345 -1.18 12.24 -24.83
C GLU A 345 0.33 12.11 -24.67
N THR A 346 0.80 11.96 -23.43
CA THR A 346 2.21 11.64 -23.17
C THR A 346 2.59 10.31 -23.79
N PHE A 347 1.74 9.28 -23.71
CA PHE A 347 1.99 8.00 -24.38
C PHE A 347 2.07 8.17 -25.89
N LYS A 348 1.06 8.80 -26.51
CA LYS A 348 0.98 9.00 -27.96
C LYS A 348 2.17 9.77 -28.50
N LYS A 349 2.57 10.85 -27.82
CA LYS A 349 3.71 11.69 -28.20
C LYS A 349 5.01 10.91 -28.31
N HIS A 350 5.20 9.89 -27.47
CA HIS A 350 6.44 9.10 -27.43
C HIS A 350 6.31 7.71 -28.07
N ASN A 351 5.19 7.42 -28.73
CA ASN A 351 4.91 6.14 -29.41
C ASN A 351 4.14 6.39 -30.71
N PRO A 352 4.78 6.80 -31.83
CA PRO A 352 4.07 7.07 -33.08
C PRO A 352 3.30 5.84 -33.63
N ASP A 353 3.72 4.62 -33.31
CA ASP A 353 3.06 3.37 -33.72
C ASP A 353 1.73 3.08 -32.99
N TRP A 354 1.29 3.96 -32.08
CA TRP A 354 0.05 3.80 -31.31
C TRP A 354 -1.22 3.69 -32.17
N THR A 355 -1.18 4.13 -33.43
CA THR A 355 -2.34 4.11 -34.34
C THR A 355 -2.80 2.70 -34.73
N LYS A 356 -2.01 1.66 -34.41
CA LYS A 356 -2.32 0.25 -34.69
C LYS A 356 -3.03 -0.47 -33.53
N VAL A 357 -3.54 0.27 -32.55
CA VAL A 357 -3.96 -0.25 -31.25
C VAL A 357 -5.49 -0.33 -31.10
N TYR A 358 -5.98 -1.43 -30.51
CA TYR A 358 -7.36 -1.58 -30.07
C TYR A 358 -7.48 -1.36 -28.56
N LEU A 359 -8.36 -0.44 -28.15
CA LEU A 359 -8.63 -0.13 -26.75
C LEU A 359 -9.81 -0.96 -26.22
N HIS A 360 -9.65 -1.54 -25.04
CA HIS A 360 -10.72 -2.20 -24.30
C HIS A 360 -11.01 -1.37 -23.06
N GLU A 361 -12.23 -0.85 -22.93
CA GLU A 361 -12.66 -0.05 -21.78
C GLU A 361 -14.00 -0.59 -21.27
N GLU A 362 -14.11 -0.78 -19.96
CA GLU A 362 -15.37 -1.06 -19.27
C GLU A 362 -15.80 0.20 -18.52
N ILE A 363 -16.86 0.86 -19.00
CA ILE A 363 -17.42 2.06 -18.35
C ILE A 363 -18.68 1.67 -17.58
N ALA A 364 -18.68 1.88 -16.27
CA ALA A 364 -19.87 1.84 -15.43
C ALA A 364 -20.17 3.24 -14.87
N HIS A 365 -21.22 3.91 -15.36
CA HIS A 365 -21.69 5.20 -14.83
C HIS A 365 -23.02 5.05 -14.07
N SER A 366 -23.13 5.66 -12.89
CA SER A 366 -24.32 5.57 -12.02
C SER A 366 -25.47 6.50 -12.40
N GLU A 367 -25.27 7.41 -13.37
CA GLU A 367 -26.20 8.50 -13.68
C GLU A 367 -27.47 8.10 -14.46
N TYR A 368 -27.54 6.88 -14.99
CA TYR A 368 -28.66 6.48 -15.84
C TYR A 368 -29.92 6.01 -15.10
N GLY A 369 -29.98 6.14 -13.76
CA GLY A 369 -31.19 5.91 -12.99
C GLY A 369 -31.70 4.45 -12.90
N PHE A 370 -30.92 3.47 -13.38
CA PHE A 370 -31.34 2.06 -13.39
C PHE A 370 -31.31 1.41 -11.99
N THR A 371 -32.34 0.62 -11.68
CA THR A 371 -32.37 -0.31 -10.53
C THR A 371 -31.36 -1.46 -10.69
N THR A 372 -31.07 -2.20 -9.60
CA THR A 372 -30.12 -3.33 -9.63
C THR A 372 -30.50 -4.40 -10.65
N TRP A 373 -31.78 -4.78 -10.72
CA TRP A 373 -32.28 -5.76 -11.69
C TRP A 373 -32.18 -5.24 -13.13
N GLN A 374 -32.50 -3.97 -13.34
CA GLN A 374 -32.36 -3.31 -14.64
C GLN A 374 -30.90 -3.33 -15.14
N LYS A 375 -29.93 -3.12 -14.24
CA LYS A 375 -28.50 -3.22 -14.57
C LYS A 375 -28.08 -4.64 -14.98
N GLU A 376 -28.65 -5.67 -14.37
CA GLU A 376 -28.35 -7.08 -14.69
C GLU A 376 -28.90 -7.49 -16.07
N LEU A 377 -30.11 -7.02 -16.39
CA LEU A 377 -30.65 -7.21 -17.74
C LEU A 377 -29.84 -6.42 -18.79
N LEU A 378 -29.46 -5.18 -18.49
CA LEU A 378 -28.60 -4.37 -19.36
C LEU A 378 -27.27 -5.07 -19.65
N ARG A 379 -26.61 -5.64 -18.62
CA ARG A 379 -25.38 -6.43 -18.82
C ARG A 379 -25.60 -7.56 -19.80
N SER A 380 -26.72 -8.27 -19.70
CA SER A 380 -27.05 -9.38 -20.60
C SER A 380 -27.23 -8.90 -22.05
N VAL A 381 -27.93 -7.77 -22.25
CA VAL A 381 -28.15 -7.20 -23.58
C VAL A 381 -26.87 -6.60 -24.17
N ILE A 382 -26.05 -5.94 -23.35
CA ILE A 382 -24.73 -5.45 -23.76
C ILE A 382 -23.81 -6.62 -24.13
N CYS A 383 -23.84 -7.73 -23.39
CA CYS A 383 -23.11 -8.95 -23.76
C CYS A 383 -23.54 -9.47 -25.13
N MET A 384 -24.86 -9.53 -25.40
CA MET A 384 -25.37 -9.93 -26.72
C MET A 384 -24.98 -8.94 -27.84
N LEU A 385 -24.80 -7.65 -27.53
CA LEU A 385 -24.29 -6.66 -28.47
C LEU A 385 -22.80 -6.85 -28.74
N VAL A 386 -21.99 -7.02 -27.69
CA VAL A 386 -20.54 -7.23 -27.78
C VAL A 386 -20.24 -8.48 -28.59
N TYR A 387 -20.91 -9.60 -28.28
CA TYR A 387 -20.69 -10.89 -28.93
C TYR A 387 -21.59 -11.16 -30.14
N ALA A 388 -22.22 -10.14 -30.71
CA ALA A 388 -22.97 -10.31 -31.95
C ALA A 388 -22.03 -10.80 -33.06
N THR A 389 -22.31 -11.98 -33.62
CA THR A 389 -21.50 -12.59 -34.68
C THR A 389 -21.85 -12.10 -36.09
N THR A 390 -22.94 -11.34 -36.22
CA THR A 390 -23.37 -10.71 -37.48
C THR A 390 -23.95 -9.32 -37.22
N GLU A 391 -23.85 -8.42 -38.21
CA GLU A 391 -24.44 -7.08 -38.20
C GLU A 391 -25.97 -7.13 -37.94
N ARG A 392 -26.64 -8.12 -38.52
CA ARG A 392 -28.09 -8.33 -38.30
C ARG A 392 -28.41 -8.69 -36.85
N ALA A 393 -27.59 -9.52 -36.22
CA ALA A 393 -27.75 -9.86 -34.80
C ALA A 393 -27.52 -8.61 -33.93
N TYR A 394 -26.50 -7.81 -34.24
CA TYR A 394 -26.23 -6.54 -33.57
C TYR A 394 -27.44 -5.61 -33.58
N HIS A 395 -27.97 -5.29 -34.76
CA HIS A 395 -29.12 -4.40 -34.89
C HIS A 395 -30.37 -4.94 -34.18
N ARG A 396 -30.57 -6.26 -34.14
CA ARG A 396 -31.66 -6.88 -33.38
C ARG A 396 -31.49 -6.65 -31.88
N HIS A 397 -30.32 -6.93 -31.31
CA HIS A 397 -30.05 -6.69 -29.89
C HIS A 397 -30.10 -5.19 -29.55
N ARG A 398 -29.68 -4.32 -30.48
CA ARG A 398 -29.70 -2.87 -30.29
C ARG A 398 -31.11 -2.31 -30.28
N ALA A 399 -31.98 -2.82 -31.17
CA ALA A 399 -33.40 -2.50 -31.17
C ALA A 399 -34.08 -2.97 -29.87
N TYR A 400 -33.73 -4.16 -29.38
CA TYR A 400 -34.21 -4.66 -28.09
C TYR A 400 -33.76 -3.79 -26.92
N LEU A 401 -32.49 -3.38 -26.88
CA LEU A 401 -31.97 -2.43 -25.89
C LEU A 401 -32.75 -1.12 -25.93
N ARG A 402 -32.95 -0.55 -27.12
CA ARG A 402 -33.68 0.71 -27.31
C ARG A 402 -35.12 0.60 -26.85
N PHE A 403 -35.81 -0.48 -27.20
CA PHE A 403 -37.17 -0.74 -26.77
C PHE A 403 -37.26 -0.78 -25.24
N TRP A 404 -36.39 -1.55 -24.60
CA TRP A 404 -36.42 -1.76 -23.17
C TRP A 404 -36.03 -0.52 -22.35
N VAL A 405 -34.98 0.20 -22.78
CA VAL A 405 -34.50 1.41 -22.10
C VAL A 405 -35.53 2.54 -22.17
N ASN A 406 -36.30 2.64 -23.28
CA ASN A 406 -37.33 3.66 -23.43
C ASN A 406 -38.71 3.22 -22.88
N LEU A 407 -38.93 1.93 -22.60
CA LEU A 407 -40.15 1.41 -21.97
C LEU A 407 -40.34 1.85 -20.51
N GLY A 408 -39.25 2.19 -19.82
CA GLY A 408 -39.27 2.72 -18.44
C GLY A 408 -39.95 4.10 -18.31
N SER A 409 -40.20 4.78 -19.43
CA SER A 409 -40.91 6.06 -19.52
C SER A 409 -42.37 5.85 -19.94
N ALA A 410 -43.17 5.24 -19.05
CA ALA A 410 -44.64 5.18 -19.06
C ALA A 410 -45.37 5.14 -20.43
N GLY A 411 -45.67 3.93 -20.90
CA GLY A 411 -47.05 3.53 -21.26
C GLY A 411 -47.80 4.27 -22.39
N THR A 412 -47.12 4.88 -23.35
CA THR A 412 -47.79 5.40 -24.57
C THR A 412 -47.01 4.94 -25.79
N GLU A 413 -47.71 4.58 -26.87
CA GLU A 413 -47.07 4.24 -28.15
C GLU A 413 -46.01 5.28 -28.55
N PRO A 414 -44.90 4.86 -29.18
CA PRO A 414 -43.81 5.76 -29.52
C PRO A 414 -44.28 6.79 -30.55
N SER A 415 -44.72 7.96 -30.08
CA SER A 415 -44.78 9.15 -30.91
C SER A 415 -43.35 9.59 -31.20
N SER A 416 -43.10 10.17 -32.37
CA SER A 416 -41.80 10.71 -32.82
C SER A 416 -41.27 11.88 -31.97
N THR A 417 -41.87 12.14 -30.81
CA THR A 417 -41.68 13.32 -29.95
C THR A 417 -41.33 12.98 -28.50
N GLN A 418 -41.23 11.71 -28.10
CA GLN A 418 -40.72 11.38 -26.76
C GLN A 418 -39.19 11.60 -26.66
N PRO A 419 -38.70 12.21 -25.57
CA PRO A 419 -37.27 12.37 -25.35
C PRO A 419 -36.62 10.99 -25.17
N ARG A 420 -35.63 10.67 -26.02
CA ARG A 420 -34.85 9.43 -25.90
C ARG A 420 -34.18 9.37 -24.52
N HIS A 421 -34.23 8.21 -23.89
CA HIS A 421 -33.55 7.99 -22.63
C HIS A 421 -32.05 8.33 -22.74
N PRO A 422 -31.43 8.99 -21.74
CA PRO A 422 -30.03 9.41 -21.81
C PRO A 422 -29.05 8.28 -22.14
N PHE A 423 -29.33 7.06 -21.67
CA PHE A 423 -28.53 5.87 -22.00
C PHE A 423 -28.62 5.46 -23.49
N ASP A 424 -29.78 5.60 -24.14
CA ASP A 424 -29.90 5.29 -25.59
C ASP A 424 -29.16 6.32 -26.45
N VAL A 425 -29.21 7.60 -26.03
CA VAL A 425 -28.41 8.68 -26.64
C VAL A 425 -26.92 8.40 -26.44
N TYR A 426 -26.51 8.02 -25.22
CA TYR A 426 -25.13 7.66 -24.92
C TYR A 426 -24.64 6.49 -25.79
N CYS A 427 -25.38 5.38 -25.89
CA CYS A 427 -25.01 4.26 -26.76
C CYS A 427 -24.92 4.68 -28.23
N THR A 428 -25.82 5.54 -28.70
CA THR A 428 -25.76 6.05 -30.08
C THR A 428 -24.49 6.88 -30.33
N ASN A 429 -24.15 7.76 -29.40
CA ASN A 429 -23.02 8.67 -29.58
C ASN A 429 -21.67 7.98 -29.38
N ASN A 430 -21.59 7.02 -28.46
CA ASN A 430 -20.31 6.49 -27.96
C ASN A 430 -20.06 5.01 -28.26
N TRP A 431 -21.10 4.21 -28.58
CA TRP A 431 -20.96 2.78 -28.85
C TRP A 431 -21.25 2.45 -30.31
N ASP A 432 -22.39 2.90 -30.84
CA ASP A 432 -22.83 2.60 -32.21
C ASP A 432 -21.86 3.16 -33.27
N ASN A 433 -21.16 4.27 -32.98
CA ASN A 433 -20.20 4.89 -33.90
C ASN A 433 -18.81 4.23 -33.92
N CYS A 434 -18.56 3.27 -33.02
CA CYS A 434 -17.26 2.60 -32.90
C CYS A 434 -17.39 1.09 -32.74
N THR A 435 -18.44 0.48 -33.31
CA THR A 435 -18.69 -0.98 -33.29
C THR A 435 -17.46 -1.79 -33.69
N GLY A 436 -16.65 -1.28 -34.62
CA GLY A 436 -15.38 -1.88 -35.03
C GLY A 436 -14.31 -2.02 -33.95
N MET A 437 -14.44 -1.28 -32.84
CA MET A 437 -13.51 -1.35 -31.70
C MET A 437 -13.89 -2.42 -30.68
N TRP A 438 -15.18 -2.76 -30.55
CA TRP A 438 -15.65 -3.62 -29.44
C TRP A 438 -16.53 -4.80 -29.87
N CYS A 439 -17.26 -4.73 -30.98
CA CYS A 439 -18.22 -5.76 -31.39
C CYS A 439 -17.59 -6.89 -32.22
N THR A 440 -17.92 -8.15 -31.91
CA THR A 440 -17.31 -9.34 -32.51
C THR A 440 -17.45 -9.40 -34.04
N TYR A 441 -18.62 -9.07 -34.62
CA TYR A 441 -18.81 -9.21 -36.08
C TYR A 441 -17.91 -8.29 -36.91
N GLU A 442 -17.56 -7.09 -36.41
CA GLU A 442 -16.62 -6.20 -37.08
C GLU A 442 -15.17 -6.51 -36.72
N ARG A 443 -14.95 -7.21 -35.59
CA ARG A 443 -13.63 -7.57 -35.08
C ARG A 443 -13.14 -8.96 -35.49
N GLN A 444 -13.84 -9.67 -36.36
CA GLN A 444 -13.44 -11.03 -36.78
C GLN A 444 -12.02 -11.07 -37.39
N ASN A 445 -11.57 -9.95 -37.97
CA ASN A 445 -10.24 -9.80 -38.55
C ASN A 445 -9.23 -9.09 -37.62
N VAL A 446 -9.61 -8.79 -36.38
CA VAL A 446 -8.74 -8.12 -35.41
C VAL A 446 -7.91 -9.16 -34.67
N VAL A 447 -6.59 -8.98 -34.69
CA VAL A 447 -5.65 -9.83 -33.97
C VAL A 447 -5.76 -9.54 -32.47
N THR A 448 -6.54 -10.33 -31.74
CA THR A 448 -6.71 -10.20 -30.29
C THR A 448 -5.71 -11.05 -29.49
N LEU A 449 -4.97 -11.95 -30.15
CA LEU A 449 -4.05 -12.92 -29.53
C LEU A 449 -4.69 -13.69 -28.35
N GLY A 450 -5.98 -14.02 -28.48
CA GLY A 450 -6.72 -14.76 -27.44
C GLY A 450 -7.01 -13.93 -26.19
N ASN A 451 -6.84 -12.61 -26.23
CA ASN A 451 -7.10 -11.72 -25.12
C ASN A 451 -8.52 -11.13 -25.22
N ASP A 452 -9.46 -11.81 -24.57
CA ASP A 452 -10.89 -11.48 -24.52
C ASP A 452 -11.34 -10.94 -23.14
N THR A 453 -10.45 -10.94 -22.14
CA THR A 453 -10.75 -10.63 -20.74
C THR A 453 -9.63 -9.80 -20.08
N ASN A 454 -9.96 -9.11 -18.98
CA ASN A 454 -9.01 -8.29 -18.21
C ASN A 454 -8.10 -9.10 -17.26
N ASN A 455 -8.22 -10.44 -17.24
CA ASN A 455 -7.50 -11.35 -16.34
C ASN A 455 -5.99 -11.12 -16.30
N ARG A 456 -5.38 -10.79 -17.45
CA ARG A 456 -3.94 -10.54 -17.57
C ARG A 456 -3.51 -9.26 -16.85
N LEU A 457 -4.27 -8.18 -17.01
CA LEU A 457 -4.06 -6.93 -16.29
C LEU A 457 -4.25 -7.14 -14.79
N GLU A 458 -5.33 -7.82 -14.38
CA GLU A 458 -5.60 -8.10 -12.96
C GLU A 458 -4.49 -8.94 -12.31
N SER A 459 -3.96 -9.93 -13.02
CA SER A 459 -2.81 -10.72 -12.56
C SER A 459 -1.56 -9.86 -12.38
N SER A 460 -1.21 -9.03 -13.35
CA SER A 460 -0.06 -8.12 -13.23
C SER A 460 -0.27 -7.07 -12.14
N TRP A 461 -1.50 -6.60 -11.93
CA TRP A 461 -1.82 -5.71 -10.81
C TRP A 461 -1.61 -6.36 -9.46
N LYS A 462 -1.94 -7.64 -9.33
CA LYS A 462 -1.69 -8.39 -8.11
C LYS A 462 -0.19 -8.44 -7.80
N GLN A 463 0.64 -8.72 -8.81
CA GLN A 463 2.10 -8.73 -8.68
C GLN A 463 2.65 -7.34 -8.32
N LEU A 464 2.16 -6.27 -8.97
CA LEU A 464 2.56 -4.92 -8.63
C LEU A 464 2.18 -4.55 -7.19
N LYS A 465 0.98 -4.95 -6.72
CA LYS A 465 0.53 -4.71 -5.33
C LYS A 465 1.25 -5.54 -4.26
N ASP A 466 2.12 -6.46 -4.68
CA ASP A 466 3.05 -7.09 -3.74
C ASP A 466 4.23 -6.17 -3.41
N VAL A 467 4.61 -5.27 -4.33
CA VAL A 467 5.68 -4.28 -4.13
C VAL A 467 5.19 -2.89 -3.72
N VAL A 468 3.98 -2.48 -4.10
CA VAL A 468 3.38 -1.19 -3.69
C VAL A 468 2.32 -1.37 -2.61
N ASP A 469 2.15 -0.40 -1.71
CA ASP A 469 1.14 -0.48 -0.65
C ASP A 469 0.49 0.87 -0.27
N THR A 470 -0.70 0.80 0.34
CA THR A 470 -1.51 1.96 0.73
C THR A 470 -0.85 2.91 1.74
N PHE A 471 0.25 2.52 2.38
CA PHE A 471 0.96 3.30 3.38
C PHE A 471 2.22 3.97 2.82
N MET A 472 2.65 3.62 1.60
CA MET A 472 3.75 4.28 0.91
C MET A 472 3.41 5.74 0.59
N THR A 473 4.40 6.62 0.71
CA THR A 473 4.29 7.96 0.12
C THR A 473 4.36 7.89 -1.40
N VAL A 474 3.96 8.96 -2.11
CA VAL A 474 3.90 8.93 -3.58
C VAL A 474 5.28 8.70 -4.21
N ASP A 475 6.33 9.30 -3.66
CA ASP A 475 7.72 9.09 -4.07
C ASP A 475 8.19 7.65 -3.82
N GLU A 476 7.82 7.04 -2.69
CA GLU A 476 8.13 5.64 -2.40
C GLU A 476 7.39 4.68 -3.36
N CYS A 477 6.12 4.96 -3.65
CA CYS A 477 5.32 4.19 -4.61
C CYS A 477 5.95 4.22 -6.01
N VAL A 478 6.32 5.41 -6.49
CA VAL A 478 6.99 5.62 -7.78
C VAL A 478 8.32 4.86 -7.84
N ALA A 479 9.15 4.97 -6.80
CA ALA A 479 10.42 4.24 -6.72
C ALA A 479 10.22 2.71 -6.73
N ALA A 480 9.23 2.20 -5.98
CA ALA A 480 8.90 0.78 -5.93
C ALA A 480 8.41 0.26 -7.30
N MET A 481 7.61 1.06 -8.02
CA MET A 481 7.17 0.72 -9.38
C MET A 481 8.35 0.58 -10.34
N MET A 482 9.37 1.44 -10.26
CA MET A 482 10.56 1.29 -11.11
C MET A 482 11.42 0.10 -10.75
N CYS A 483 11.59 -0.18 -9.45
CA CYS A 483 12.28 -1.39 -9.02
C CYS A 483 11.59 -2.64 -9.58
N TYR A 484 10.26 -2.65 -9.59
CA TYR A 484 9.48 -3.71 -10.21
C TYR A 484 9.67 -3.76 -11.73
N GLN A 485 9.68 -2.62 -12.43
CA GLN A 485 9.93 -2.61 -13.87
C GLN A 485 11.32 -3.13 -14.25
N THR A 486 12.34 -2.84 -13.45
CA THR A 486 13.69 -3.39 -13.64
C THR A 486 13.68 -4.92 -13.50
N GLN A 487 12.98 -5.44 -12.48
CA GLN A 487 12.83 -6.89 -12.31
C GLN A 487 12.09 -7.56 -13.47
N MET A 488 11.05 -6.90 -14.00
CA MET A 488 10.31 -7.41 -15.16
C MET A 488 11.16 -7.44 -16.42
N GLU A 489 12.01 -6.43 -16.62
CA GLU A 489 13.00 -6.41 -17.71
C GLU A 489 14.01 -7.55 -17.57
N ASP A 490 14.62 -7.72 -16.40
CA ASP A 490 15.57 -8.81 -16.13
C ASP A 490 14.93 -10.18 -16.36
N TRP A 491 13.68 -10.35 -15.92
CA TRP A 491 12.92 -11.58 -16.13
C TRP A 491 12.67 -11.83 -17.63
N PHE A 492 12.26 -10.81 -18.37
CA PHE A 492 12.07 -10.92 -19.82
C PHE A 492 13.38 -11.30 -20.53
N LEU A 493 14.49 -10.65 -20.20
CA LEU A 493 15.80 -10.95 -20.77
C LEU A 493 16.24 -12.37 -20.41
N ALA A 494 16.02 -12.81 -19.18
CA ALA A 494 16.32 -14.16 -18.76
C ALA A 494 15.55 -15.21 -19.59
N GLN A 495 14.28 -14.95 -19.94
CA GLN A 495 13.51 -15.81 -20.84
C GLN A 495 14.01 -15.71 -22.28
N ALA A 496 14.27 -14.50 -22.78
CA ALA A 496 14.72 -14.27 -24.16
C ALA A 496 16.07 -14.91 -24.48
N PHE A 497 16.98 -14.95 -23.51
CA PHE A 497 18.30 -15.57 -23.65
C PHE A 497 18.38 -16.97 -23.04
N LYS A 498 17.25 -17.55 -22.65
CA LYS A 498 17.21 -18.91 -22.10
C LYS A 498 17.59 -19.92 -23.18
N LEU A 499 18.74 -20.56 -23.01
CA LEU A 499 19.14 -21.70 -23.84
C LEU A 499 18.42 -22.95 -23.34
N SER A 500 17.26 -23.25 -23.92
CA SER A 500 16.51 -24.47 -23.60
C SER A 500 15.91 -25.10 -24.85
N VAL A 501 15.83 -26.42 -24.84
CA VAL A 501 15.05 -27.20 -25.81
C VAL A 501 13.74 -27.59 -25.13
N VAL A 502 12.63 -27.25 -25.76
CA VAL A 502 11.29 -27.68 -25.34
C VAL A 502 11.07 -29.10 -25.84
N GLN A 503 10.72 -30.02 -24.95
CA GLN A 503 10.25 -31.36 -25.33
C GLN A 503 8.89 -31.60 -24.69
N HIS A 504 7.91 -31.93 -25.53
CA HIS A 504 6.58 -32.29 -25.09
C HIS A 504 6.36 -33.78 -25.37
N VAL A 505 6.02 -34.52 -24.30
CA VAL A 505 5.93 -35.99 -24.34
C VAL A 505 4.88 -36.48 -25.34
N ASN A 506 3.85 -35.66 -25.60
CA ASN A 506 2.76 -36.02 -26.51
C ASN A 506 2.97 -35.48 -27.93
N TYR A 507 4.06 -34.76 -28.21
CA TYR A 507 4.38 -34.26 -29.55
C TYR A 507 5.27 -35.26 -30.27
N ASP A 508 5.06 -35.41 -31.57
CA ASP A 508 6.01 -36.07 -32.45
C ASP A 508 7.20 -35.15 -32.77
N ASP A 509 8.13 -35.61 -33.61
CA ASP A 509 9.35 -34.87 -33.93
C ASP A 509 9.06 -33.53 -34.62
N GLU A 510 8.02 -33.47 -35.46
CA GLU A 510 7.64 -32.26 -36.18
C GLU A 510 7.01 -31.23 -35.24
N MET A 511 6.08 -31.67 -34.39
CA MET A 511 5.44 -30.77 -33.42
C MET A 511 6.43 -30.35 -32.31
N ASN A 512 7.37 -31.21 -31.92
CA ASN A 512 8.49 -30.81 -31.05
C ASN A 512 9.43 -29.81 -31.73
N HIS A 513 9.69 -29.95 -33.03
CA HIS A 513 10.45 -28.94 -33.76
C HIS A 513 9.73 -27.59 -33.73
N VAL A 514 8.42 -27.56 -34.00
CA VAL A 514 7.60 -26.35 -33.90
C VAL A 514 7.68 -25.75 -32.49
N ALA A 515 7.54 -26.55 -31.44
CA ALA A 515 7.64 -26.10 -30.05
C ALA A 515 9.00 -25.45 -29.69
N ASN A 516 10.06 -25.75 -30.44
CA ASN A 516 11.38 -25.13 -30.27
C ASN A 516 11.61 -23.88 -31.12
N VAL A 517 10.73 -23.61 -32.09
CA VAL A 517 10.86 -22.47 -33.02
C VAL A 517 9.86 -21.36 -32.69
N VAL A 518 8.73 -21.69 -32.07
CA VAL A 518 7.68 -20.73 -31.70
C VAL A 518 7.42 -20.70 -30.19
N SER A 519 6.70 -19.69 -29.71
CA SER A 519 6.29 -19.61 -28.30
C SER A 519 5.28 -20.70 -27.94
N GLU A 520 5.20 -21.08 -26.66
CA GLU A 520 4.24 -22.07 -26.16
C GLU A 520 2.79 -21.76 -26.59
N TYR A 521 2.41 -20.48 -26.54
CA TYR A 521 1.10 -20.03 -27.00
C TYR A 521 0.86 -20.29 -28.49
N ALA A 522 1.80 -19.89 -29.36
CA ALA A 522 1.70 -20.15 -30.79
C ALA A 522 1.74 -21.64 -31.10
N CYS A 523 2.55 -22.39 -30.35
CA CYS A 523 2.66 -23.84 -30.43
C CYS A 523 1.30 -24.51 -30.15
N GLY A 524 0.56 -24.11 -29.12
CA GLY A 524 -0.77 -24.67 -28.82
C GLY A 524 -1.83 -24.35 -29.89
N LEU A 525 -1.76 -23.17 -30.51
CA LEU A 525 -2.64 -22.85 -31.65
C LEU A 525 -2.32 -23.73 -32.87
N ILE A 526 -1.04 -23.96 -33.14
CA ILE A 526 -0.58 -24.82 -34.23
C ILE A 526 -0.92 -26.28 -33.92
N GLU A 527 -0.73 -26.74 -32.68
CA GLU A 527 -1.04 -28.11 -32.24
C GLU A 527 -2.46 -28.50 -32.62
N THR A 528 -3.43 -27.64 -32.36
CA THR A 528 -4.84 -27.91 -32.68
C THR A 528 -5.05 -28.11 -34.19
N GLN A 529 -4.39 -27.32 -35.02
CA GLN A 529 -4.47 -27.43 -36.48
C GLN A 529 -3.68 -28.62 -37.02
N TYR A 530 -2.51 -28.89 -36.42
CA TYR A 530 -1.63 -30.01 -36.72
C TYR A 530 -2.32 -31.33 -36.43
N ASP A 531 -2.89 -31.46 -35.23
CA ASP A 531 -3.73 -32.57 -34.82
C ASP A 531 -4.88 -32.79 -35.80
N PHE A 532 -5.58 -31.72 -36.20
CA PHE A 532 -6.65 -31.81 -37.16
C PHE A 532 -6.17 -32.31 -38.54
N ALA A 533 -5.01 -31.85 -39.00
CA ALA A 533 -4.44 -32.23 -40.29
C ALA A 533 -3.92 -33.67 -40.29
N VAL A 534 -3.23 -34.09 -39.23
CA VAL A 534 -2.57 -35.40 -39.11
C VAL A 534 -3.56 -36.50 -38.71
N LYS A 535 -4.60 -36.18 -37.92
CA LYS A 535 -5.64 -37.15 -37.54
C LYS A 535 -6.68 -37.41 -38.66
N ARG A 536 -6.54 -36.78 -39.83
CA ARG A 536 -7.47 -36.91 -40.96
C ARG A 536 -7.09 -38.06 -41.91
N ALA A 537 -7.29 -39.28 -41.44
CA ALA A 537 -7.77 -40.37 -42.30
C ALA A 537 -9.24 -40.64 -41.94
N ALA A 538 -10.12 -40.58 -42.94
CA ALA A 538 -11.57 -40.73 -42.92
C ALA A 538 -12.37 -39.50 -42.43
N TYR A 539 -12.83 -38.66 -43.36
CA TYR A 539 -14.26 -38.35 -43.58
C TYR A 539 -14.47 -37.69 -44.96
N SER A 540 -15.55 -38.07 -45.63
CA SER A 540 -16.03 -37.51 -46.90
C SER A 540 -16.69 -36.15 -46.68
N TYR A 541 -16.26 -35.16 -47.45
CA TYR A 541 -16.87 -33.83 -47.48
C TYR A 541 -18.16 -33.89 -48.32
N ASN A 542 -19.29 -33.47 -47.72
CA ASN A 542 -20.47 -33.04 -48.49
C ASN A 542 -20.41 -31.52 -48.52
N GLU A 543 -20.05 -30.97 -49.67
CA GLU A 543 -20.14 -29.55 -49.95
C GLU A 543 -21.62 -29.20 -50.17
N ASP A 544 -22.23 -28.43 -49.26
CA ASP A 544 -23.56 -27.86 -49.50
C ASP A 544 -23.39 -26.68 -50.46
N LEU A 545 -23.50 -26.97 -51.76
CA LEU A 545 -23.44 -26.03 -52.88
C LEU A 545 -24.75 -25.22 -53.04
N SER A 546 -25.40 -24.81 -51.95
CA SER A 546 -26.66 -24.04 -52.01
C SER A 546 -26.48 -22.53 -52.27
N GLY A 547 -25.31 -22.08 -52.76
CA GLY A 547 -25.01 -20.67 -53.02
C GLY A 547 -24.49 -20.31 -54.42
N LEU A 548 -24.24 -21.27 -55.31
CA LEU A 548 -23.74 -21.01 -56.66
C LEU A 548 -24.83 -21.25 -57.70
N SER A 549 -25.67 -20.24 -57.95
CA SER A 549 -26.44 -20.19 -59.19
C SER A 549 -25.50 -19.80 -60.33
N VAL A 550 -25.08 -20.79 -61.11
CA VAL A 550 -24.58 -20.57 -62.47
C VAL A 550 -25.79 -20.48 -63.39
N VAL A 551 -26.18 -19.25 -63.79
CA VAL A 551 -26.38 -18.76 -65.17
C VAL A 551 -26.29 -17.24 -65.13
#